data_AF-U1MWT8-F1
#
_entry.id   AF-U1MWT8-F1
#
_cell.length_a   1.000
_cell.length_b   1.000
_cell.length_c   1.000
_cell.angle_alpha   90.00
_cell.angle_beta   90.00
_cell.angle_gamma   90.00
#
_symmetry.space_group_name_H-M   'P 1'
#
loop_
_entity.id
_entity.type
_entity.pdbx_description
1 polymer ?
#
loop_
_entity_poly.entity_id
_entity_poly.type
_entity_poly.pdbx_seq_one_letter_code
_entity_poly.pdbx_strand_id
1 'polypeptide(L)'
;MNNRQSTVIVSVLAISLIAVAGIAGVTIAATEVSVDLAGGDGGGGEGTAFTPAENITTPQYDADTVVSNDTPGTATVTMSSAASGSTVVIDTSTFTNNYAIQPLAQTLAENGYDIRVLTGTDSVETDLDNATGLLTLGVTEYSEAEREAISDFADAGGHVVVTVEPSAAFSSADQSELFASIDATPQPGYVYNLQENDLNYQRIFAAPSGSPTLTAGVDRVVFDTATTLSAQSAVETLRPIDGSQRSVTRAATTAPVVTRSDGFVTVGDTDFLSPANVQRADNDAFVGNLAEFLVEGEEYSGQSQSARSDED
;
A
#
# COMPACT_ATOMS: atom_id res chain seq x y z
N MET A 1 14.30 19.56 69.93
CA MET A 1 14.74 18.21 69.53
C MET A 1 13.67 17.58 68.67
N ASN A 2 13.84 17.63 67.35
CA ASN A 2 13.52 16.54 66.40
C ASN A 2 13.70 17.08 64.98
N ASN A 3 14.78 16.62 64.35
CA ASN A 3 15.02 16.73 62.92
C ASN A 3 13.91 16.03 62.14
N ARG A 4 13.26 16.75 61.24
CA ARG A 4 12.65 16.15 60.05
C ARG A 4 13.14 16.92 58.83
N GLN A 5 14.17 16.38 58.21
CA GLN A 5 14.50 16.68 56.83
C GLN A 5 13.48 15.95 55.95
N SER A 6 12.71 16.69 55.15
CA SER A 6 12.01 16.12 54.00
C SER A 6 12.86 16.40 52.77
N THR A 7 13.45 15.33 52.27
CA THR A 7 14.26 15.24 51.07
C THR A 7 13.46 15.64 49.83
N VAL A 8 13.95 16.62 49.08
CA VAL A 8 13.55 16.89 47.70
C VAL A 8 14.21 15.85 46.81
N ILE A 9 13.41 15.05 46.10
CA ILE A 9 13.89 14.12 45.08
C ILE A 9 14.22 14.96 43.83
N VAL A 10 15.51 15.18 43.58
CA VAL A 10 16.01 15.65 42.29
C VAL A 10 16.45 14.42 41.51
N SER A 11 15.63 13.99 40.56
CA SER A 11 16.00 12.96 39.59
C SER A 11 16.92 13.58 38.54
N VAL A 12 18.24 13.45 38.72
CA VAL A 12 19.20 13.68 37.64
C VAL A 12 19.24 12.41 36.79
N LEU A 13 18.66 12.50 35.60
CA LEU A 13 18.78 11.47 34.57
C LEU A 13 20.23 11.47 34.07
N ALA A 14 21.03 10.52 34.53
CA ALA A 14 22.38 10.33 34.01
C ALA A 14 22.30 9.70 32.62
N ILE A 15 22.56 10.52 31.60
CA ILE A 15 22.79 10.06 30.22
C ILE A 15 24.08 9.23 30.23
N SER A 16 23.93 7.92 30.17
CA SER A 16 25.04 7.00 29.97
C SER A 16 25.22 6.82 28.47
N LEU A 17 26.28 7.42 27.94
CA LEU A 17 26.77 7.21 26.59
C LEU A 17 27.18 5.73 26.46
N ILE A 18 26.36 4.90 25.83
CA ILE A 18 26.75 3.52 25.48
C ILE A 18 27.53 3.61 24.17
N ALA A 19 28.85 3.50 24.29
CA ALA A 19 29.71 3.16 23.17
C ALA A 19 29.28 1.78 22.67
N VAL A 20 28.77 1.72 21.43
CA VAL A 20 28.51 0.47 20.72
C VAL A 20 29.88 -0.13 20.37
N ALA A 21 30.41 -0.94 21.29
CA ALA A 21 31.47 -1.88 20.98
C ALA A 21 30.84 -3.01 20.16
N GLY A 22 31.37 -3.24 18.96
CA GLY A 22 30.90 -4.27 18.05
C GLY A 22 30.73 -5.60 18.76
N ILE A 23 29.54 -6.18 18.62
CA ILE A 23 29.27 -7.54 19.06
C ILE A 23 30.03 -8.44 18.09
N ALA A 24 31.24 -8.83 18.51
CA ALA A 24 31.95 -9.95 17.94
C ALA A 24 31.01 -11.17 17.97
N GLY A 25 30.89 -11.84 16.83
CA GLY A 25 30.08 -13.03 16.68
C GLY A 25 30.32 -13.99 17.83
N VAL A 26 29.24 -14.49 18.42
CA VAL A 26 29.31 -15.63 19.33
C VAL A 26 29.67 -16.83 18.48
N THR A 27 30.95 -17.08 18.28
CA THR A 27 31.44 -18.38 17.84
C THR A 27 31.18 -19.35 18.99
N ILE A 28 30.09 -20.12 18.87
CA ILE A 28 29.93 -21.31 19.70
C ILE A 28 30.96 -22.30 19.17
N ALA A 29 32.17 -22.25 19.73
CA ALA A 29 33.07 -23.38 19.64
C ALA A 29 32.34 -24.55 20.29
N ALA A 30 32.08 -25.61 19.53
CA ALA A 30 31.62 -26.88 20.06
C ALA A 30 32.73 -27.46 20.94
N THR A 31 32.89 -26.93 22.15
CA THR A 31 33.49 -27.69 23.23
C THR A 31 32.52 -28.82 23.50
N GLU A 32 32.94 -30.06 23.25
CA GLU A 32 32.20 -31.24 23.67
C GLU A 32 31.94 -31.13 25.18
N VAL A 33 30.72 -30.74 25.55
CA VAL A 33 30.29 -30.77 26.93
C VAL A 33 29.96 -32.23 27.23
N SER A 34 30.94 -32.96 27.74
CA SER A 34 30.70 -34.27 28.34
C SER A 34 29.99 -34.02 29.68
N VAL A 35 28.67 -34.19 29.71
CA VAL A 35 27.91 -34.20 30.96
C VAL A 35 28.02 -35.61 31.56
N ASP A 36 28.90 -35.77 32.54
CA ASP A 36 29.02 -37.00 33.33
C ASP A 36 27.94 -37.01 34.43
N LEU A 37 26.85 -37.74 34.20
CA LEU A 37 25.81 -37.98 35.20
C LEU A 37 26.25 -39.13 36.13
N ALA A 38 27.23 -38.85 36.98
CA ALA A 38 27.60 -39.77 38.04
C ALA A 38 26.61 -39.64 39.22
N GLY A 39 25.63 -40.55 39.27
CA GLY A 39 24.84 -40.76 40.49
C GLY A 39 23.61 -41.66 40.35
N GLY A 40 23.79 -42.97 40.56
CA GLY A 40 22.73 -43.82 41.14
C GLY A 40 22.33 -45.08 40.35
N ASP A 41 23.04 -46.17 40.65
CA ASP A 41 22.63 -47.58 40.73
C ASP A 41 21.67 -48.20 39.69
N GLY A 42 22.22 -49.18 38.93
CA GLY A 42 21.51 -50.41 38.58
C GLY A 42 20.72 -50.44 37.26
N GLY A 43 21.33 -50.99 36.20
CA GLY A 43 20.59 -51.55 35.06
C GLY A 43 21.27 -51.33 33.72
N GLY A 44 21.90 -52.38 33.19
CA GLY A 44 22.48 -52.36 31.85
C GLY A 44 21.41 -52.22 30.77
N GLY A 45 21.34 -51.03 30.17
CA GLY A 45 20.73 -50.80 28.88
C GLY A 45 21.72 -50.00 28.05
N GLU A 46 22.14 -50.52 26.90
CA GLU A 46 22.88 -49.77 25.91
C GLU A 46 21.99 -48.61 25.45
N GLY A 47 22.17 -47.44 26.07
CA GLY A 47 21.52 -46.22 25.64
C GLY A 47 21.97 -45.92 24.22
N THR A 48 21.04 -46.00 23.27
CA THR A 48 21.29 -45.58 21.89
C THR A 48 21.84 -44.16 21.92
N ALA A 49 23.06 -43.97 21.42
CA ALA A 49 23.66 -42.65 21.30
C ALA A 49 22.66 -41.70 20.65
N PHE A 50 22.45 -40.54 21.27
CA PHE A 50 21.61 -39.51 20.71
C PHE A 50 22.25 -39.04 19.41
N THR A 51 21.73 -39.46 18.26
CA THR A 51 22.14 -38.90 16.98
C THR A 51 21.54 -37.50 16.92
N PRO A 52 22.34 -36.42 16.93
CA PRO A 52 21.80 -35.09 16.71
C PRO A 52 21.04 -35.11 15.39
N ALA A 53 19.83 -34.54 15.37
CA ALA A 53 19.11 -34.36 14.12
C ALA A 53 20.05 -33.65 13.12
N GLU A 54 20.02 -34.07 11.86
CA GLU A 54 20.81 -33.39 10.83
C GLU A 54 20.51 -31.90 10.92
N ASN A 55 21.57 -31.10 10.84
CA ASN A 55 21.46 -29.66 10.96
C ASN A 55 20.57 -29.18 9.81
N ILE A 56 19.29 -28.90 10.09
CA ILE A 56 18.33 -28.46 9.08
C ILE A 56 18.66 -27.00 8.79
N THR A 57 19.66 -26.80 7.93
CA THR A 57 19.96 -25.49 7.37
C THR A 57 18.78 -25.10 6.53
N THR A 58 18.03 -24.13 7.03
CA THR A 58 16.84 -23.63 6.40
C THR A 58 17.24 -22.30 5.76
N PRO A 59 17.49 -22.26 4.43
CA PRO A 59 18.10 -21.09 3.79
C PRO A 59 17.34 -19.78 4.07
N GLN A 60 16.01 -19.87 4.27
CA GLN A 60 15.18 -18.72 4.61
C GLN A 60 15.39 -18.13 6.03
N TYR A 61 16.20 -18.77 6.88
CA TYR A 61 16.60 -18.25 8.20
C TYR A 61 18.10 -17.92 8.27
N ASP A 62 18.80 -17.90 7.13
CA ASP A 62 20.20 -17.48 7.07
C ASP A 62 20.28 -15.96 7.25
N ALA A 63 20.76 -15.51 8.41
CA ALA A 63 20.89 -14.10 8.75
C ALA A 63 21.83 -13.34 7.79
N ASP A 64 22.77 -14.03 7.14
CA ASP A 64 23.67 -13.42 6.14
C ASP A 64 22.97 -13.22 4.78
N THR A 65 21.83 -13.87 4.56
CA THR A 65 20.95 -13.63 3.39
C THR A 65 19.86 -12.60 3.67
N VAL A 66 19.68 -12.19 4.94
CA VAL A 66 18.77 -11.10 5.30
C VAL A 66 19.44 -9.80 4.85
N VAL A 67 19.12 -9.38 3.63
CA VAL A 67 19.39 -8.01 3.20
C VAL A 67 18.67 -7.12 4.22
N SER A 68 19.43 -6.34 4.98
CA SER A 68 18.89 -5.19 5.68
C SER A 68 18.41 -4.23 4.61
N ASN A 69 17.15 -4.37 4.21
CA ASN A 69 16.52 -3.42 3.33
C ASN A 69 16.15 -2.20 4.19
N ASP A 70 16.89 -1.10 4.04
CA ASP A 70 16.72 0.15 4.78
C ASP A 70 15.44 0.92 4.36
N THR A 71 14.36 0.21 3.98
CA THR A 71 13.13 0.76 3.40
C THR A 71 12.16 1.21 4.51
N PRO A 72 12.50 2.30 5.22
CA PRO A 72 11.77 3.51 4.88
C PRO A 72 12.71 4.58 4.34
N GLY A 73 12.40 5.07 3.14
CA GLY A 73 12.97 6.31 2.62
C GLY A 73 12.50 7.54 3.41
N THR A 74 13.08 8.71 3.12
CA THR A 74 12.61 10.00 3.62
C THR A 74 11.41 10.46 2.81
N ALA A 75 10.26 9.83 3.00
CA ALA A 75 9.13 10.05 2.10
C ALA A 75 8.31 11.26 2.55
N THR A 76 8.68 12.40 1.97
CA THR A 76 7.79 13.54 1.87
C THR A 76 7.17 13.48 0.48
N VAL A 77 5.87 13.23 0.41
CA VAL A 77 5.14 13.30 -0.85
C VAL A 77 5.16 14.74 -1.33
N THR A 78 5.49 14.94 -2.60
CA THR A 78 5.53 16.26 -3.24
C THR A 78 4.81 16.22 -4.58
N MET A 79 4.22 17.34 -4.98
CA MET A 79 3.66 17.54 -6.31
C MET A 79 4.15 18.88 -6.89
N SER A 80 3.95 19.08 -8.20
CA SER A 80 4.43 20.27 -8.90
C SER A 80 3.34 21.32 -9.11
N SER A 81 2.09 20.88 -9.29
CA SER A 81 0.95 21.78 -9.46
C SER A 81 0.48 22.41 -8.15
N ALA A 82 0.08 23.67 -8.25
CA ALA A 82 -0.55 24.41 -7.16
C ALA A 82 -1.67 25.29 -7.73
N ALA A 83 -2.85 25.19 -7.14
CA ALA A 83 -4.03 25.97 -7.50
C ALA A 83 -4.83 26.31 -6.24
N SER A 84 -5.88 27.12 -6.38
CA SER A 84 -6.80 27.42 -5.28
C SER A 84 -8.24 27.30 -5.76
N GLY A 85 -9.07 26.59 -5.01
CA GLY A 85 -10.51 26.46 -5.25
C GLY A 85 -10.93 25.27 -6.10
N SER A 86 -9.99 24.47 -6.63
CA SER A 86 -10.29 23.18 -7.26
C SER A 86 -10.37 22.08 -6.22
N THR A 87 -11.36 21.19 -6.36
CA THR A 87 -11.63 20.13 -5.38
C THR A 87 -11.18 18.76 -5.87
N VAL A 88 -10.55 17.98 -4.99
CA VAL A 88 -10.35 16.54 -5.18
C VAL A 88 -11.28 15.78 -4.24
N VAL A 89 -12.08 14.89 -4.80
CA VAL A 89 -13.01 14.03 -4.05
C VAL A 89 -12.31 12.71 -3.72
N ILE A 90 -12.38 12.29 -2.46
CA ILE A 90 -11.82 11.02 -2.00
C ILE A 90 -12.92 10.20 -1.36
N ASP A 91 -13.35 9.14 -2.03
CA ASP A 91 -14.37 8.23 -1.53
C ASP A 91 -13.74 7.12 -0.67
N THR A 92 -14.10 7.16 0.61
CA THR A 92 -13.67 6.19 1.64
C THR A 92 -14.86 5.42 2.23
N SER A 93 -16.01 5.42 1.57
CA SER A 93 -17.29 4.92 2.10
C SER A 93 -17.24 3.48 2.63
N THR A 94 -16.49 2.59 2.00
CA THR A 94 -16.25 1.20 2.43
C THR A 94 -14.96 1.02 3.23
N PHE A 95 -14.11 2.05 3.28
CA PHE A 95 -12.80 2.00 3.88
C PHE A 95 -12.85 2.46 5.34
N THR A 96 -12.37 1.64 6.27
CA THR A 96 -12.57 1.91 7.71
C THR A 96 -11.57 2.90 8.30
N ASN A 97 -10.56 3.33 7.54
CA ASN A 97 -9.44 4.09 8.09
C ASN A 97 -8.94 5.26 7.22
N ASN A 98 -9.43 6.46 7.50
CA ASN A 98 -9.00 7.70 6.86
C ASN A 98 -7.54 8.09 7.17
N TYR A 99 -6.87 7.40 8.11
CA TYR A 99 -5.43 7.57 8.31
C TYR A 99 -4.63 7.20 7.05
N ALA A 100 -5.15 6.27 6.24
CA ALA A 100 -4.47 5.82 5.03
C ALA A 100 -4.29 6.94 4.00
N ILE A 101 -5.18 7.91 3.93
CA ILE A 101 -5.10 8.98 2.92
C ILE A 101 -4.32 10.21 3.37
N GLN A 102 -3.86 10.25 4.62
CA GLN A 102 -3.24 11.45 5.19
C GLN A 102 -2.07 12.00 4.37
N PRO A 103 -1.13 11.18 3.84
CA PRO A 103 -0.02 11.70 3.05
C PRO A 103 -0.50 12.42 1.78
N LEU A 104 -1.46 11.82 1.07
CA LEU A 104 -2.04 12.39 -0.14
C LEU A 104 -2.83 13.67 0.18
N ALA A 105 -3.74 13.60 1.16
CA ALA A 105 -4.57 14.74 1.55
C ALA A 105 -3.73 15.92 2.05
N GLN A 106 -2.66 15.65 2.82
CA GLN A 106 -1.75 16.70 3.25
C GLN A 106 -1.04 17.34 2.05
N THR A 107 -0.55 16.55 1.09
CA THR A 107 0.12 17.05 -0.12
C THR A 107 -0.81 17.97 -0.92
N LEU A 108 -2.05 17.54 -1.16
CA LEU A 108 -3.05 18.34 -1.88
C LEU A 108 -3.35 19.67 -1.15
N ALA A 109 -3.56 19.60 0.18
CA ALA A 109 -3.86 20.78 0.99
C ALA A 109 -2.69 21.77 1.05
N GLU A 110 -1.45 21.28 1.16
CA GLU A 110 -0.24 22.11 1.16
C GLU A 110 -0.04 22.85 -0.18
N ASN A 111 -0.59 22.31 -1.27
CA ASN A 111 -0.55 22.92 -2.61
C ASN A 111 -1.82 23.72 -2.97
N GLY A 112 -2.73 23.91 -2.01
CA GLY A 112 -3.88 24.82 -2.12
C GLY A 112 -5.18 24.22 -2.67
N TYR A 113 -5.21 22.90 -2.89
CA TYR A 113 -6.41 22.18 -3.34
C TYR A 113 -7.36 21.92 -2.17
N ASP A 114 -8.65 21.99 -2.44
CA ASP A 114 -9.70 21.59 -1.50
C ASP A 114 -9.89 20.07 -1.58
N ILE A 115 -10.13 19.42 -0.44
CA ILE A 115 -10.30 17.97 -0.36
C ILE A 115 -11.66 17.66 0.23
N ARG A 116 -12.48 16.93 -0.52
CA ARG A 116 -13.77 16.43 -0.06
C ARG A 116 -13.69 14.93 0.17
N VAL A 117 -13.64 14.53 1.44
CA VAL A 117 -13.67 13.10 1.81
C VAL A 117 -15.12 12.66 1.96
N LEU A 118 -15.51 11.63 1.20
CA LEU A 118 -16.81 10.97 1.29
C LEU A 118 -16.72 9.80 2.27
N THR A 119 -17.73 9.71 3.11
CA THR A 119 -17.99 8.62 4.05
C THR A 119 -19.29 7.92 3.66
N GLY A 120 -19.60 6.75 4.21
CA GLY A 120 -20.72 5.90 3.76
C GLY A 120 -22.15 6.48 3.83
N THR A 121 -22.31 7.77 4.12
CA THR A 121 -23.58 8.50 4.06
C THR A 121 -23.58 9.67 3.06
N ASP A 122 -22.42 10.02 2.51
CA ASP A 122 -22.27 11.08 1.52
C ASP A 122 -22.67 10.58 0.12
N SER A 123 -23.02 11.50 -0.78
CA SER A 123 -23.39 11.19 -2.17
C SER A 123 -22.27 11.65 -3.09
N VAL A 124 -21.68 10.71 -3.82
CA VAL A 124 -20.62 11.05 -4.80
C VAL A 124 -21.15 12.00 -5.88
N GLU A 125 -22.40 11.84 -6.31
CA GLU A 125 -23.05 12.70 -7.31
C GLU A 125 -23.03 14.17 -6.91
N THR A 126 -23.31 14.46 -5.64
CA THR A 126 -23.39 15.84 -5.14
C THR A 126 -22.01 16.46 -5.00
N ASP A 127 -21.02 15.66 -4.57
CA ASP A 127 -19.70 16.14 -4.21
C ASP A 127 -18.71 16.18 -5.40
N LEU A 128 -19.09 15.64 -6.57
CA LEU A 128 -18.31 15.77 -7.81
C LEU A 128 -18.39 17.16 -8.45
N ASP A 129 -19.35 18.01 -8.05
CA ASP A 129 -19.47 19.36 -8.61
C ASP A 129 -18.25 20.23 -8.25
N ASN A 130 -17.64 20.83 -9.27
CA ASN A 130 -16.37 21.57 -9.24
C ASN A 130 -15.15 20.72 -8.83
N ALA A 131 -15.25 19.40 -8.94
CA ALA A 131 -14.13 18.50 -8.74
C ALA A 131 -13.28 18.39 -10.02
N THR A 132 -11.97 18.23 -9.86
CA THR A 132 -11.05 17.88 -10.96
C THR A 132 -10.67 16.40 -10.94
N GLY A 133 -10.74 15.78 -9.76
CA GLY A 133 -10.32 14.40 -9.55
C GLY A 133 -11.19 13.64 -8.55
N LEU A 134 -11.35 12.35 -8.80
CA LEU A 134 -11.98 11.38 -7.89
C LEU A 134 -11.01 10.25 -7.57
N LEU A 135 -10.78 9.96 -6.28
CA LEU A 135 -10.09 8.77 -5.79
C LEU A 135 -11.07 7.86 -5.04
N THR A 136 -11.20 6.61 -5.46
CA THR A 136 -12.03 5.61 -4.76
C THR A 136 -11.15 4.59 -4.04
N LEU A 137 -11.40 4.42 -2.73
CA LEU A 137 -10.60 3.54 -1.86
C LEU A 137 -11.32 2.26 -1.48
N GLY A 138 -11.08 1.21 -2.25
CA GLY A 138 -11.69 -0.10 -2.02
C GLY A 138 -13.22 -0.06 -2.03
N VAL A 139 -13.83 0.92 -2.72
CA VAL A 139 -15.28 1.03 -2.83
C VAL A 139 -15.79 -0.09 -3.70
N THR A 140 -16.60 -0.96 -3.09
CA THR A 140 -17.07 -2.19 -3.73
C THR A 140 -18.42 -2.03 -4.40
N GLU A 141 -19.18 -0.97 -4.13
CA GLU A 141 -20.54 -0.84 -4.67
C GLU A 141 -20.86 0.63 -4.90
N TYR A 142 -21.41 0.93 -6.07
CA TYR A 142 -22.05 2.20 -6.41
C TYR A 142 -23.43 1.90 -6.98
N SER A 143 -24.42 2.70 -6.61
CA SER A 143 -25.73 2.67 -7.24
C SER A 143 -25.63 3.05 -8.72
N GLU A 144 -26.68 2.75 -9.50
CA GLU A 144 -26.72 3.06 -10.93
C GLU A 144 -26.51 4.57 -11.21
N ALA A 145 -27.14 5.43 -10.41
CA ALA A 145 -27.03 6.88 -10.54
C ALA A 145 -25.62 7.39 -10.18
N GLU A 146 -24.99 6.82 -9.16
CA GLU A 146 -23.59 7.15 -8.81
C GLU A 146 -22.62 6.71 -9.91
N ARG A 147 -22.85 5.56 -10.53
CA ARG A 147 -22.06 5.09 -11.68
C ARG A 147 -22.23 5.99 -12.89
N GLU A 148 -23.45 6.46 -13.16
CA GLU A 148 -23.72 7.43 -14.22
C GLU A 148 -22.99 8.75 -13.95
N ALA A 149 -23.03 9.28 -12.72
CA ALA A 149 -22.32 10.50 -12.36
C ALA A 149 -20.79 10.38 -12.48
N ILE A 150 -20.20 9.24 -12.08
CA ILE A 150 -18.77 8.98 -12.27
C ILE A 150 -18.41 8.89 -13.76
N SER A 151 -19.29 8.28 -14.57
CA SER A 151 -19.11 8.22 -16.03
C SER A 151 -19.16 9.61 -16.65
N ASP A 152 -20.17 10.41 -16.32
CA ASP A 152 -20.32 11.79 -16.81
C ASP A 152 -19.15 12.69 -16.40
N PHE A 153 -18.67 12.51 -15.16
CA PHE A 153 -17.48 13.21 -14.65
C PHE A 153 -16.23 12.90 -15.50
N ALA A 154 -16.00 11.62 -15.78
CA ALA A 154 -14.85 11.22 -16.60
C ALA A 154 -15.00 11.63 -18.08
N ASP A 155 -16.21 11.54 -18.65
CA ASP A 155 -16.49 11.98 -20.02
C ASP A 155 -16.32 13.50 -20.20
N ALA A 156 -16.53 14.27 -19.12
CA ALA A 156 -16.27 15.70 -19.07
C ALA A 156 -14.78 16.05 -18.90
N GLY A 157 -13.88 15.07 -18.80
CA GLY A 157 -12.44 15.27 -18.66
C GLY A 157 -11.92 15.23 -17.21
N GLY A 158 -12.78 14.92 -16.24
CA GLY A 158 -12.36 14.67 -14.86
C GLY A 158 -11.49 13.42 -14.76
N HIS A 159 -10.54 13.41 -13.84
CA HIS A 159 -9.62 12.28 -13.67
C HIS A 159 -10.05 11.34 -12.54
N VAL A 160 -10.10 10.04 -12.83
CA VAL A 160 -10.59 9.03 -11.86
C VAL A 160 -9.49 8.03 -11.53
N VAL A 161 -9.25 7.84 -10.23
CA VAL A 161 -8.38 6.80 -9.69
C VAL A 161 -9.23 5.81 -8.91
N VAL A 162 -9.20 4.54 -9.30
CA VAL A 162 -9.87 3.45 -8.61
C VAL A 162 -8.83 2.53 -7.98
N THR A 163 -8.96 2.29 -6.68
CA THR A 163 -8.13 1.29 -5.99
C THR A 163 -8.94 0.04 -5.69
N VAL A 164 -8.27 -1.10 -5.69
CA VAL A 164 -8.88 -2.41 -5.60
C VAL A 164 -8.34 -3.10 -4.36
N GLU A 165 -9.24 -3.48 -3.46
CA GLU A 165 -8.90 -4.33 -2.33
C GLU A 165 -8.95 -5.80 -2.77
N PRO A 166 -7.83 -6.54 -2.89
CA PRO A 166 -7.82 -7.88 -3.46
C PRO A 166 -8.75 -8.87 -2.75
N SER A 167 -8.95 -8.68 -1.43
CA SER A 167 -9.84 -9.52 -0.64
C SER A 167 -11.33 -9.25 -0.90
N ALA A 168 -11.67 -8.04 -1.40
CA ALA A 168 -13.04 -7.57 -1.62
C ALA A 168 -13.44 -7.47 -3.10
N ALA A 169 -12.48 -7.45 -4.03
CA ALA A 169 -12.68 -7.24 -5.47
C ALA A 169 -13.63 -8.23 -6.19
N PHE A 170 -14.06 -9.30 -5.51
CA PHE A 170 -14.92 -10.35 -6.05
C PHE A 170 -16.13 -10.64 -5.14
N SER A 171 -16.50 -9.71 -4.27
CA SER A 171 -17.61 -9.89 -3.32
C SER A 171 -18.99 -9.62 -3.94
N SER A 172 -19.08 -8.89 -5.06
CA SER A 172 -20.35 -8.53 -5.71
C SER A 172 -20.27 -8.45 -7.24
N ALA A 173 -21.43 -8.60 -7.91
CA ALA A 173 -21.55 -8.52 -9.37
C ALA A 173 -21.46 -7.07 -9.88
N ASP A 174 -21.96 -6.11 -9.11
CA ASP A 174 -21.99 -4.68 -9.46
C ASP A 174 -20.59 -4.08 -9.64
N GLN A 175 -19.58 -4.62 -8.97
CA GLN A 175 -18.16 -4.27 -9.18
C GLN A 175 -17.71 -4.49 -10.62
N SER A 176 -18.19 -5.55 -11.26
CA SER A 176 -17.75 -5.92 -12.61
C SER A 176 -18.20 -4.88 -13.64
N GLU A 177 -19.32 -4.20 -13.41
CA GLU A 177 -19.82 -3.14 -14.30
C GLU A 177 -18.97 -1.87 -14.20
N LEU A 178 -18.59 -1.44 -12.98
CA LEU A 178 -17.66 -0.32 -12.79
C LEU A 178 -16.30 -0.60 -13.44
N PHE A 179 -15.73 -1.77 -13.19
CA PHE A 179 -14.43 -2.12 -13.77
C PHE A 179 -14.45 -2.25 -15.29
N ALA A 180 -15.60 -2.62 -15.86
CA ALA A 180 -15.79 -2.65 -17.30
C ALA A 180 -15.86 -1.26 -17.92
N SER A 181 -16.48 -0.27 -17.25
CA SER A 181 -16.56 1.10 -17.78
C SER A 181 -15.18 1.79 -17.84
N ILE A 182 -14.24 1.39 -16.98
CA ILE A 182 -12.89 1.98 -16.90
C ILE A 182 -11.80 1.14 -17.60
N ASP A 183 -12.17 0.13 -18.39
CA ASP A 183 -11.27 -0.82 -19.10
C ASP A 183 -10.17 -1.44 -18.21
N ALA A 184 -10.48 -1.70 -16.94
CA ALA A 184 -9.54 -2.30 -16.00
C ALA A 184 -10.24 -3.30 -15.09
N THR A 185 -10.12 -4.59 -15.41
CA THR A 185 -10.76 -5.67 -14.66
C THR A 185 -9.79 -6.35 -13.69
N PRO A 186 -10.03 -6.32 -12.38
CA PRO A 186 -9.26 -7.09 -11.42
C PRO A 186 -9.40 -8.59 -11.64
N GLN A 187 -8.32 -9.34 -11.40
CA GLN A 187 -8.34 -10.79 -11.51
C GLN A 187 -8.35 -11.47 -10.12
N PRO A 188 -8.95 -12.65 -9.95
CA PRO A 188 -9.02 -13.29 -8.64
C PRO A 188 -7.66 -13.53 -7.97
N GLY A 189 -7.63 -13.26 -6.66
CA GLY A 189 -6.47 -13.47 -5.79
C GLY A 189 -5.51 -12.30 -5.72
N TYR A 190 -4.31 -12.59 -5.22
CA TYR A 190 -3.22 -11.62 -5.03
C TYR A 190 -1.94 -12.13 -5.70
N VAL A 191 -0.98 -11.22 -5.89
CA VAL A 191 0.37 -11.50 -6.36
C VAL A 191 1.30 -11.67 -5.18
N TYR A 192 2.23 -12.61 -5.29
CA TYR A 192 3.27 -12.80 -4.30
C TYR A 192 4.61 -13.13 -4.95
N ASN A 193 5.71 -12.82 -4.27
CA ASN A 193 7.07 -13.14 -4.71
C ASN A 193 7.87 -13.73 -3.54
N LEU A 194 8.32 -14.97 -3.70
CA LEU A 194 9.11 -15.67 -2.68
C LEU A 194 10.62 -15.38 -2.79
N GLN A 195 11.07 -14.79 -3.90
CA GLN A 195 12.49 -14.57 -4.20
C GLN A 195 12.91 -13.15 -3.85
N GLU A 196 12.14 -12.15 -4.29
CA GLU A 196 12.40 -10.74 -4.02
C GLU A 196 11.11 -10.04 -3.60
N ASN A 197 11.06 -9.60 -2.34
CA ASN A 197 9.91 -8.95 -1.71
C ASN A 197 10.37 -8.00 -0.60
N ASP A 198 9.49 -7.09 -0.16
CA ASP A 198 9.78 -6.21 0.98
C ASP A 198 9.39 -6.88 2.30
N LEU A 199 10.25 -7.79 2.77
CA LEU A 199 10.16 -8.47 4.07
C LEU A 199 8.89 -9.32 4.30
N ASN A 200 8.00 -9.39 3.32
CA ASN A 200 6.79 -10.20 3.30
C ASN A 200 6.52 -10.62 1.85
N TYR A 201 6.32 -11.91 1.60
CA TYR A 201 6.12 -12.45 0.26
C TYR A 201 4.92 -11.87 -0.50
N GLN A 202 3.90 -11.36 0.19
CA GLN A 202 2.76 -10.67 -0.44
C GLN A 202 3.10 -9.23 -0.83
N ARG A 203 4.09 -8.65 -0.15
CA ARG A 203 4.55 -7.30 -0.41
C ARG A 203 5.53 -7.28 -1.57
N ILE A 204 5.00 -7.10 -2.76
CA ILE A 204 5.74 -7.21 -4.01
C ILE A 204 6.31 -5.86 -4.45
N PHE A 205 7.40 -5.93 -5.22
CA PHE A 205 7.85 -4.80 -6.03
C PHE A 205 7.16 -4.82 -7.39
N ALA A 206 6.78 -3.64 -7.88
CA ALA A 206 6.32 -3.45 -9.24
C ALA A 206 7.15 -2.37 -9.95
N ALA A 207 7.49 -2.63 -11.21
CA ALA A 207 8.30 -1.75 -12.04
C ALA A 207 7.45 -1.11 -13.14
N PRO A 208 7.75 0.14 -13.51
CA PRO A 208 7.01 0.88 -14.52
C PRO A 208 7.27 0.38 -15.94
N SER A 209 6.28 0.56 -16.81
CA SER A 209 6.37 0.32 -18.25
C SER A 209 5.36 1.19 -18.98
N GLY A 210 5.78 1.88 -20.04
CA GLY A 210 4.94 2.75 -20.86
C GLY A 210 5.34 4.21 -20.76
N SER A 211 4.39 5.11 -21.01
CA SER A 211 4.60 6.57 -20.94
C SER A 211 4.68 7.04 -19.49
N PRO A 212 5.71 7.77 -19.05
CA PRO A 212 5.96 8.01 -17.63
C PRO A 212 5.17 9.22 -17.08
N THR A 213 3.84 9.10 -16.99
CA THR A 213 3.00 10.12 -16.31
C THR A 213 2.94 9.81 -14.81
N LEU A 214 2.47 8.62 -14.45
CA LEU A 214 2.44 8.18 -13.05
C LEU A 214 3.81 7.76 -12.53
N THR A 215 4.72 7.41 -13.44
CA THR A 215 6.00 6.76 -13.11
C THR A 215 7.21 7.64 -13.36
N ALA A 216 6.99 8.94 -13.57
CA ALA A 216 8.09 9.91 -13.62
C ALA A 216 8.90 9.88 -12.32
N GLY A 217 10.20 9.57 -12.42
CA GLY A 217 11.09 9.48 -11.26
C GLY A 217 10.88 8.26 -10.36
N VAL A 218 10.08 7.27 -10.80
CA VAL A 218 9.81 6.02 -10.07
C VAL A 218 10.64 4.90 -10.71
N ASP A 219 11.55 4.28 -9.96
CA ASP A 219 12.24 3.07 -10.41
C ASP A 219 11.41 1.82 -10.07
N ARG A 220 10.87 1.78 -8.84
CA ARG A 220 9.94 0.73 -8.40
C ARG A 220 9.06 1.17 -7.23
N VAL A 221 7.85 0.63 -7.20
CA VAL A 221 6.91 0.79 -6.09
C VAL A 221 6.75 -0.50 -5.30
N VAL A 222 6.21 -0.39 -4.10
CA VAL A 222 5.89 -1.51 -3.22
C VAL A 222 4.39 -1.51 -2.92
N PHE A 223 3.75 -2.64 -3.19
CA PHE A 223 2.35 -2.87 -2.82
C PHE A 223 2.28 -3.92 -1.73
N ASP A 224 1.49 -3.68 -0.67
CA ASP A 224 1.40 -4.60 0.47
C ASP A 224 0.70 -5.90 0.08
N THR A 225 -0.40 -5.77 -0.65
CA THR A 225 -1.11 -6.88 -1.30
C THR A 225 -1.74 -6.36 -2.58
N ALA A 226 -1.25 -6.84 -3.73
CA ALA A 226 -1.79 -6.41 -5.02
C ALA A 226 -2.53 -7.53 -5.75
N THR A 227 -3.62 -7.19 -6.44
CA THR A 227 -4.21 -8.03 -7.49
C THR A 227 -3.76 -7.61 -8.88
N THR A 228 -3.67 -8.58 -9.79
CA THR A 228 -3.41 -8.31 -11.20
C THR A 228 -4.64 -7.76 -11.89
N LEU A 229 -4.44 -6.85 -12.83
CA LEU A 229 -5.43 -6.20 -13.65
C LEU A 229 -5.36 -6.73 -15.09
N SER A 230 -6.51 -6.79 -15.75
CA SER A 230 -6.62 -6.95 -17.19
C SER A 230 -7.11 -5.62 -17.77
N ALA A 231 -6.31 -5.00 -18.62
CA ALA A 231 -6.66 -3.78 -19.33
C ALA A 231 -6.22 -3.91 -20.79
N GLN A 232 -7.07 -3.49 -21.73
CA GLN A 232 -6.78 -3.61 -23.16
C GLN A 232 -6.08 -2.37 -23.72
N SER A 233 -6.39 -1.21 -23.15
CA SER A 233 -6.03 0.10 -23.72
C SER A 233 -5.02 0.88 -22.85
N ALA A 234 -4.44 0.24 -21.84
CA ALA A 234 -3.51 0.90 -20.92
C ALA A 234 -2.26 1.43 -21.64
N VAL A 235 -2.00 2.73 -21.47
CA VAL A 235 -0.85 3.44 -22.04
C VAL A 235 0.35 3.47 -21.10
N GLU A 236 0.11 3.20 -19.82
CA GLU A 236 1.13 3.08 -18.77
C GLU A 236 0.70 2.00 -17.77
N THR A 237 1.68 1.22 -17.29
CA THR A 237 1.45 0.11 -16.36
C THR A 237 2.57 -0.01 -15.35
N LEU A 238 2.26 -0.49 -14.15
CA LEU A 238 3.25 -1.06 -13.24
C LEU A 238 3.03 -2.57 -13.16
N ARG A 239 4.10 -3.34 -13.32
CA ARG A 239 4.06 -4.81 -13.39
C ARG A 239 4.90 -5.43 -12.28
N PRO A 240 4.45 -6.53 -11.65
CA PRO A 240 5.26 -7.26 -10.71
C PRO A 240 6.60 -7.65 -11.33
N ILE A 241 7.67 -7.57 -10.54
CA ILE A 241 9.01 -7.99 -10.97
C ILE A 241 9.08 -9.50 -11.20
N ASP A 242 10.16 -9.96 -11.85
CA ASP A 242 10.42 -11.38 -12.10
C ASP A 242 10.37 -12.22 -10.81
N GLY A 243 9.88 -13.46 -10.94
CA GLY A 243 9.66 -14.38 -9.82
C GLY A 243 8.28 -14.25 -9.15
N SER A 244 7.50 -13.22 -9.49
CA SER A 244 6.14 -13.02 -8.99
C SER A 244 5.16 -14.05 -9.54
N GLN A 245 4.22 -14.48 -8.69
CA GLN A 245 3.22 -15.52 -8.98
C GLN A 245 1.82 -15.10 -8.51
N ARG A 246 0.79 -15.63 -9.15
CA ARG A 246 -0.61 -15.46 -8.69
C ARG A 246 -0.98 -16.49 -7.64
N SER A 247 -1.65 -16.08 -6.56
CA SER A 247 -2.02 -16.98 -5.46
C SER A 247 -2.99 -18.10 -5.86
N VAL A 248 -3.90 -17.82 -6.79
CA VAL A 248 -4.93 -18.78 -7.25
C VAL A 248 -4.34 -19.87 -8.16
N THR A 249 -3.51 -19.47 -9.13
CA THR A 249 -2.98 -20.41 -10.14
C THR A 249 -1.59 -20.94 -9.81
N ARG A 250 -0.86 -20.24 -8.93
CA ARG A 250 0.58 -20.42 -8.68
C ARG A 250 1.44 -20.37 -9.94
N ALA A 251 0.94 -19.74 -10.99
CA ALA A 251 1.69 -19.48 -12.20
C ALA A 251 2.45 -18.17 -12.05
N ALA A 252 3.63 -18.08 -12.68
CA ALA A 252 4.34 -16.84 -12.85
C ALA A 252 3.46 -15.79 -13.55
N THR A 253 3.61 -14.52 -13.18
CA THR A 253 2.80 -13.43 -13.76
C THR A 253 3.61 -12.18 -14.00
N THR A 254 3.32 -11.55 -15.13
CA THR A 254 3.77 -10.19 -15.49
C THR A 254 2.56 -9.29 -15.82
N ALA A 255 1.34 -9.77 -15.52
CA ALA A 255 0.13 -8.97 -15.65
C ALA A 255 0.23 -7.72 -14.75
N PRO A 256 -0.25 -6.56 -15.22
CA PRO A 256 -0.08 -5.31 -14.49
C PRO A 256 -0.83 -5.33 -13.16
N VAL A 257 -0.33 -4.59 -12.17
CA VAL A 257 -1.00 -4.30 -10.90
C VAL A 257 -1.42 -2.83 -10.81
N VAL A 258 -0.91 -2.00 -11.70
CA VAL A 258 -1.43 -0.65 -11.96
C VAL A 258 -1.60 -0.49 -13.46
N THR A 259 -2.68 0.15 -13.87
CA THR A 259 -2.95 0.51 -15.26
C THR A 259 -3.41 1.95 -15.32
N ARG A 260 -2.92 2.69 -16.31
CA ARG A 260 -3.42 4.01 -16.68
C ARG A 260 -3.88 4.01 -18.13
N SER A 261 -5.05 4.60 -18.32
CA SER A 261 -5.60 5.06 -19.59
C SER A 261 -5.79 6.58 -19.49
N ASP A 262 -6.19 7.28 -20.56
CA ASP A 262 -6.12 8.75 -20.64
C ASP A 262 -6.57 9.49 -19.36
N GLY A 263 -7.83 9.31 -18.93
CA GLY A 263 -8.39 9.91 -17.70
C GLY A 263 -8.61 8.93 -16.53
N PHE A 264 -8.12 7.69 -16.63
CA PHE A 264 -8.36 6.64 -15.63
C PHE A 264 -7.09 5.99 -15.13
N VAL A 265 -7.02 5.77 -13.82
CA VAL A 265 -6.01 4.94 -13.17
C VAL A 265 -6.70 3.86 -12.36
N THR A 266 -6.20 2.63 -12.45
CA THR A 266 -6.60 1.54 -11.58
C THR A 266 -5.39 0.98 -10.87
N VAL A 267 -5.46 0.90 -9.54
CA VAL A 267 -4.40 0.36 -8.67
C VAL A 267 -4.95 -0.89 -7.98
N GLY A 268 -4.27 -2.02 -8.15
CA GLY A 268 -4.66 -3.32 -7.61
C GLY A 268 -4.47 -3.47 -6.10
N ASP A 269 -4.26 -2.39 -5.36
CA ASP A 269 -3.92 -2.32 -3.93
C ASP A 269 -4.52 -1.03 -3.34
N THR A 270 -4.93 -1.07 -2.07
CA THR A 270 -5.48 0.10 -1.35
C THR A 270 -4.51 0.68 -0.31
N ASP A 271 -3.55 -0.13 0.15
CA ASP A 271 -2.72 0.16 1.33
C ASP A 271 -1.48 1.00 1.00
N PHE A 272 -1.10 1.15 -0.27
CA PHE A 272 0.08 1.92 -0.70
C PHE A 272 0.08 3.37 -0.23
N LEU A 273 -1.11 3.96 -0.03
CA LEU A 273 -1.28 5.33 0.44
C LEU A 273 -1.00 5.49 1.93
N SER A 274 -1.02 4.40 2.71
CA SER A 274 -0.84 4.48 4.15
C SER A 274 0.52 5.10 4.51
N PRO A 275 0.63 5.89 5.59
CA PRO A 275 1.90 6.51 5.98
C PRO A 275 3.06 5.54 6.12
N ALA A 276 2.79 4.28 6.47
CA ALA A 276 3.83 3.26 6.56
C ALA A 276 4.29 2.75 5.19
N ASN A 277 3.41 2.75 4.18
CA ASN A 277 3.70 2.24 2.83
C ASN A 277 4.19 3.34 1.89
N VAL A 278 3.77 4.59 2.05
CA VAL A 278 4.28 5.73 1.27
C VAL A 278 5.79 5.89 1.43
N GLN A 279 6.33 5.51 2.58
CA GLN A 279 7.77 5.56 2.84
C GLN A 279 8.56 4.41 2.24
N ARG A 280 7.94 3.50 1.49
CA ARG A 280 8.61 2.33 0.92
C ARG A 280 8.98 2.53 -0.54
N ALA A 281 10.22 2.17 -0.89
CA ALA A 281 10.78 2.37 -2.23
C ALA A 281 10.46 3.78 -2.75
N ASP A 282 9.92 3.90 -3.96
CA ASP A 282 9.54 5.17 -4.58
C ASP A 282 8.01 5.41 -4.50
N ASN A 283 7.33 4.87 -3.48
CA ASN A 283 5.89 5.07 -3.31
C ASN A 283 5.52 6.53 -3.09
N ASP A 284 6.40 7.33 -2.47
CA ASP A 284 6.20 8.76 -2.29
C ASP A 284 6.16 9.52 -3.62
N ALA A 285 7.09 9.21 -4.53
CA ALA A 285 7.08 9.74 -5.89
C ALA A 285 5.83 9.28 -6.66
N PHE A 286 5.46 8.00 -6.57
CA PHE A 286 4.25 7.49 -7.21
C PHE A 286 2.97 8.17 -6.69
N VAL A 287 2.84 8.35 -5.37
CA VAL A 287 1.69 9.04 -4.76
C VAL A 287 1.68 10.52 -5.11
N GLY A 288 2.85 11.17 -5.23
CA GLY A 288 2.96 12.54 -5.71
C GLY A 288 2.49 12.69 -7.16
N ASN A 289 2.89 11.78 -8.04
CA ASN A 289 2.42 11.75 -9.43
C ASN A 289 0.93 11.42 -9.54
N LEU A 290 0.39 10.61 -8.61
CA LEU A 290 -1.04 10.35 -8.53
C LEU A 290 -1.83 11.59 -8.09
N ALA A 291 -1.28 12.37 -7.15
CA ALA A 291 -1.84 13.66 -6.75
C ALA A 291 -1.85 14.64 -7.93
N GLU A 292 -0.74 14.72 -8.67
CA GLU A 292 -0.63 15.53 -9.90
C GLU A 292 -1.69 15.10 -10.92
N PHE A 293 -1.81 13.79 -11.17
CA PHE A 293 -2.83 13.26 -12.06
C PHE A 293 -4.25 13.67 -11.65
N LEU A 294 -4.62 13.56 -10.37
CA LEU A 294 -5.97 13.93 -9.90
C LEU A 294 -6.31 15.42 -10.10
N VAL A 295 -5.31 16.31 -10.09
CA VAL A 295 -5.53 17.76 -10.23
C VAL A 295 -5.42 18.26 -11.67
N GLU A 296 -4.89 17.45 -12.58
CA GLU A 296 -4.82 17.77 -14.02
C GLU A 296 -6.16 17.57 -14.76
N GLY A 297 -7.14 16.94 -14.13
CA GLY A 297 -8.47 16.74 -14.72
C GLY A 297 -9.22 18.06 -14.93
N GLU A 298 -10.13 18.05 -15.90
CA GLU A 298 -11.02 19.20 -16.15
C GLU A 298 -12.02 19.35 -15.00
N GLU A 299 -12.27 20.60 -14.60
CA GLU A 299 -13.23 20.89 -13.53
C GLU A 299 -14.65 20.55 -13.99
N TYR A 300 -15.29 19.63 -13.27
CA TYR A 300 -16.62 19.15 -13.59
C TYR A 300 -17.68 20.15 -13.13
N SER A 301 -18.40 20.76 -14.05
CA SER A 301 -19.66 21.43 -13.73
C SER A 301 -20.79 20.44 -13.93
N GLY A 302 -21.35 19.92 -12.83
CA GLY A 302 -22.49 19.02 -12.92
C GLY A 302 -23.61 19.68 -13.72
N GLN A 303 -24.23 18.94 -14.65
CA GLN A 303 -25.45 19.46 -15.28
C GLN A 303 -26.47 19.68 -14.15
N SER A 304 -26.73 20.94 -13.80
CA SER A 304 -27.82 21.28 -12.89
C SER A 304 -29.10 20.65 -13.45
N GLN A 305 -29.53 19.51 -12.89
CA GLN A 305 -30.85 18.96 -13.12
C GLN A 305 -31.87 19.89 -12.45
N SER A 306 -32.14 21.01 -13.11
CA SER A 306 -33.15 21.99 -12.74
C SER A 306 -33.58 22.76 -13.99
N ALA A 307 -34.09 22.05 -15.00
CA ALA A 307 -34.92 22.63 -16.06
C ALA A 307 -35.56 21.55 -16.96
N ARG A 308 -36.36 20.61 -16.42
CA ARG A 308 -37.30 19.81 -17.23
C ARG A 308 -38.35 19.04 -16.40
N SER A 309 -39.05 19.74 -15.52
CA SER A 309 -40.28 19.22 -14.92
C SER A 309 -41.13 20.37 -14.39
N ASP A 310 -41.40 21.34 -15.25
CA ASP A 310 -42.48 22.33 -15.13
C ASP A 310 -42.82 22.81 -16.54
N GLU A 311 -43.42 21.92 -17.35
CA GLU A 311 -44.27 22.24 -18.52
C GLU A 311 -44.65 20.93 -19.23
N ASP A 312 -45.70 20.26 -18.72
CA ASP A 312 -46.89 19.81 -19.49
C ASP A 312 -47.97 19.22 -18.58
#